data_AF-A0A0G4KK83-F1
#
_entry.id   AF-A0A0G4KK83-F1
#
_cell.length_a   1.000
_cell.length_b   1.000
_cell.length_c   1.000
_cell.angle_alpha   90.00
_cell.angle_beta   90.00
_cell.angle_gamma   90.00
#
_symmetry.space_group_name_H-M   'P 1'
#
loop_
_entity.id
_entity.type
_entity.pdbx_description
1 polymer ?
#
loop_
_entity_poly.entity_id
_entity_poly.type
_entity_poly.pdbx_seq_one_letter_code
_entity_poly.pdbx_strand_id
1 'polypeptide(L)'
;VDDVTRQINLIGQHIHEQGGIRVAIYLPNSIELIAALFACSFYSNLTAILIPFDVSDEELISMLRRSAADTVVTAPGAFPFDAVAKHDPSVSQDFINDYEQSLRNELNVQSEKYRFAELYGKLVNEWISAGKADSTSDSDTASN
;
A
#
# COMPACT_ATOMS: atom_id res chain seq x y z
N VAL A 1 -0.15 -17.97 7.66
CA VAL A 1 1.25 -17.89 8.13
C VAL A 1 2.19 -17.86 6.94
N ASP A 2 2.01 -18.78 5.98
CA ASP A 2 2.83 -18.85 4.76
C ASP A 2 2.92 -17.53 3.98
N ASP A 3 1.81 -16.79 3.87
CA ASP A 3 1.81 -15.48 3.20
C ASP A 3 2.71 -14.44 3.88
N VAL A 4 2.72 -14.42 5.21
CA VAL A 4 3.54 -13.49 6.00
C VAL A 4 5.01 -13.90 5.92
N THR A 5 5.30 -15.20 5.97
CA THR A 5 6.66 -15.72 5.75
C THR A 5 7.16 -15.35 4.35
N ARG A 6 6.30 -15.45 3.33
CA ARG A 6 6.63 -15.00 1.97
C ARG A 6 6.90 -13.50 1.93
N GLN A 7 6.07 -12.67 2.58
CA GLN A 7 6.30 -11.22 2.66
C GLN A 7 7.63 -10.89 3.35
N ILE A 8 7.93 -11.52 4.48
CA ILE A 8 9.20 -11.35 5.21
C ILE A 8 10.40 -11.58 4.29
N ASN A 9 10.39 -12.71 3.56
CA ASN A 9 11.48 -13.06 2.65
C ASN A 9 11.60 -12.08 1.48
N LEU A 10 10.47 -11.69 0.87
CA LEU A 10 10.48 -10.73 -0.24
C LEU A 10 11.00 -9.35 0.19
N ILE A 11 10.55 -8.85 1.34
CA ILE A 11 11.00 -7.55 1.88
C ILE A 11 12.49 -7.60 2.18
N GLY A 12 12.94 -8.62 2.93
CA GLY A 12 14.35 -8.74 3.33
C GLY A 12 15.28 -8.91 2.14
N GLN A 13 14.91 -9.75 1.17
CA GLN A 13 15.68 -9.95 -0.05
C GLN A 13 15.79 -8.65 -0.86
N HIS A 14 14.68 -7.94 -1.05
CA HIS A 14 14.68 -6.70 -1.82
C HIS A 14 15.58 -5.63 -1.20
N ILE A 15 15.49 -5.42 0.11
CA ILE A 15 16.33 -4.45 0.82
C ILE A 15 17.81 -4.85 0.74
N HIS A 16 18.11 -6.13 0.95
CA HIS A 16 19.47 -6.65 0.89
C HIS A 16 20.08 -6.48 -0.52
N GLU A 17 19.34 -6.81 -1.58
CA GLU A 17 19.81 -6.68 -2.97
C GLU A 17 20.08 -5.23 -3.38
N GLN A 18 19.35 -4.27 -2.81
CA GLN A 18 19.60 -2.83 -3.01
C GLN A 18 20.73 -2.28 -2.12
N GLY A 19 21.34 -3.12 -1.27
CA GLY A 19 22.46 -2.72 -0.41
C GLY A 19 22.04 -1.94 0.84
N GLY A 20 20.76 -2.02 1.24
CA GLY A 20 20.29 -1.42 2.49
C GLY A 20 20.94 -2.10 3.71
N ILE A 21 21.22 -1.33 4.75
CA ILE A 21 21.85 -1.79 5.99
C ILE A 21 21.04 -1.28 7.19
N ARG A 22 20.73 0.02 7.22
CA ARG A 22 20.02 0.68 8.32
C ARG A 22 18.63 1.07 7.87
N VAL A 23 17.67 0.23 8.23
CA VAL A 23 16.29 0.29 7.75
C VAL A 23 15.42 1.00 8.78
N ALA A 24 15.04 2.25 8.50
CA ALA A 24 14.00 2.95 9.24
C ALA A 24 12.63 2.37 8.88
N ILE A 25 11.85 1.97 9.89
CA ILE A 25 10.50 1.44 9.71
C ILE A 25 9.52 2.45 10.31
N TYR A 26 8.76 3.11 9.44
CA TYR A 26 7.70 4.07 9.78
C TYR A 26 6.37 3.52 9.28
N LEU A 27 5.76 2.64 10.06
CA LEU A 27 4.51 1.97 9.73
C LEU A 27 3.54 2.04 10.93
N PRO A 28 2.23 2.13 10.68
CA PRO A 28 1.23 1.99 11.74
C PRO A 28 1.29 0.58 12.34
N ASN A 29 0.53 0.34 13.40
CA ASN A 29 0.37 -1.01 13.96
C ASN A 29 -0.36 -1.92 12.95
N SER A 30 0.43 -2.62 12.13
CA SER A 30 -0.04 -3.46 11.04
C SER A 30 0.80 -4.72 10.89
N ILE A 31 0.35 -5.64 10.04
CA ILE A 31 1.08 -6.88 9.79
C ILE A 31 2.38 -6.62 9.03
N GLU A 32 2.40 -5.59 8.19
CA GLU A 32 3.57 -5.12 7.44
C GLU A 32 4.69 -4.64 8.37
N LEU A 33 4.35 -3.97 9.48
CA LEU A 33 5.32 -3.55 10.50
C LEU A 33 6.07 -4.77 11.06
N ILE A 34 5.32 -5.82 11.44
CA ILE A 34 5.89 -7.06 11.98
C ILE A 34 6.69 -7.81 10.91
N ALA A 35 6.18 -7.86 9.67
CA ALA A 35 6.88 -8.49 8.56
C ALA A 35 8.20 -7.78 8.24
N ALA A 36 8.23 -6.45 8.20
CA ALA A 36 9.44 -5.66 7.97
C ALA A 36 10.45 -5.81 9.12
N LEU A 37 9.99 -5.82 10.37
CA LEU A 37 10.84 -6.06 11.53
C LEU A 37 11.48 -7.45 11.47
N PHE A 38 10.71 -8.49 11.15
CA PHE A 38 11.25 -9.84 11.00
C PHE A 38 12.19 -9.97 9.81
N ALA A 39 11.89 -9.32 8.68
CA ALA A 39 12.78 -9.27 7.54
C ALA A 39 14.16 -8.72 7.93
N CYS A 40 14.19 -7.61 8.67
CA CYS A 40 15.44 -7.05 9.17
C CYS A 40 16.14 -7.99 10.18
N SER A 41 15.39 -8.77 10.96
CA SER A 41 15.97 -9.70 11.93
C SER A 41 16.58 -10.96 11.31
N PHE A 42 16.04 -11.43 10.18
CA PHE A 42 16.47 -12.67 9.54
C PHE A 42 17.61 -12.47 8.54
N TYR A 43 17.83 -11.24 8.06
CA TYR A 43 18.94 -10.90 7.18
C TYR A 43 20.07 -10.27 8.01
N SER A 44 21.24 -10.91 8.00
CA SER A 44 22.34 -10.64 8.93
C SER A 44 22.97 -9.24 8.83
N ASN A 45 22.76 -8.55 7.73
CA ASN A 45 23.28 -7.20 7.47
C ASN A 45 22.24 -6.09 7.66
N LEU A 46 20.99 -6.42 8.00
CA LEU A 46 19.93 -5.44 8.17
C LEU A 46 19.76 -5.08 9.65
N THR A 47 19.65 -3.79 9.94
CA THR A 47 19.39 -3.24 11.26
C THR A 47 18.10 -2.44 11.22
N ALA A 48 17.07 -2.93 11.90
CA ALA A 48 15.80 -2.22 12.03
C ALA A 48 15.94 -1.03 12.99
N ILE A 49 15.42 0.12 12.57
CA ILE A 49 15.26 1.33 13.38
C ILE A 49 13.76 1.62 13.42
N LEU A 50 13.13 1.40 14.56
CA LEU A 50 11.71 1.69 14.74
C LEU A 50 11.51 3.19 14.95
N ILE A 51 10.72 3.82 14.08
CA ILE A 51 10.31 5.22 14.21
C ILE A 51 8.85 5.22 14.68
N PRO A 52 8.50 5.96 15.74
CA PRO A 52 7.12 6.09 16.17
C PRO A 52 6.24 6.63 15.03
N PHE A 53 5.09 5.99 14.82
CA PHE A 53 4.13 6.43 13.81
C PHE A 53 3.31 7.62 14.31
N ASP A 54 2.85 8.47 13.39
CA ASP A 54 2.00 9.64 13.69
C ASP A 54 2.68 10.72 14.56
N VAL A 55 4.01 10.86 14.43
CA VAL A 55 4.77 11.99 14.98
C VAL A 55 4.72 13.18 14.02
N SER A 56 5.03 14.37 14.53
CA SER A 56 5.13 15.56 13.69
C SER A 56 6.22 15.43 12.61
N ASP A 57 6.05 16.09 11.46
CA ASP A 57 7.03 16.09 10.36
C ASP A 57 8.43 16.49 10.83
N GLU A 58 8.53 17.53 11.68
CA GLU A 58 9.81 17.99 12.22
C GLU A 58 10.51 16.92 13.07
N GLU A 59 9.75 16.20 13.89
CA GLU A 59 10.25 15.13 14.73
C GLU A 59 10.68 13.92 13.90
N LEU A 60 9.87 13.52 12.91
CA LEU A 60 10.20 12.46 11.96
C LEU A 60 11.51 12.75 11.22
N ILE A 61 11.65 13.96 10.67
CA ILE A 61 12.86 14.38 9.94
C ILE A 61 14.07 14.37 10.87
N SER A 62 13.92 14.85 12.10
CA SER A 62 14.98 14.82 13.12
C SER A 62 15.42 13.40 13.45
N MET A 63 14.46 12.48 13.64
CA MET A 63 14.73 11.07 13.91
C MET A 63 15.45 10.40 12.74
N LEU A 64 14.95 10.57 11.50
CA LEU A 64 15.56 10.01 10.29
C LEU A 64 17.01 10.48 10.09
N ARG A 65 17.27 11.79 10.26
CA ARG A 65 18.62 12.34 10.16
C ARG A 65 19.56 11.78 11.21
N ARG A 66 19.11 11.68 12.46
CA ARG A 66 19.91 11.17 13.58
C ARG A 66 20.14 9.66 13.49
N SER A 67 19.18 8.94 12.91
CA SER A 67 19.25 7.50 12.78
C SER A 67 20.20 7.06 11.68
N ALA A 68 20.67 7.97 10.81
CA ALA A 68 21.52 7.66 9.65
C ALA A 68 21.02 6.40 8.92
N ALA A 69 19.70 6.33 8.74
CA ALA A 69 19.06 5.27 7.99
C ALA A 69 19.38 5.47 6.50
N ASP A 70 19.67 4.36 5.81
CA ASP A 70 19.92 4.35 4.37
C ASP A 70 18.69 3.85 3.58
N THR A 71 17.74 3.23 4.28
CA THR A 71 16.52 2.67 3.72
C THR A 71 15.33 3.06 4.60
N VAL A 72 14.20 3.41 4.01
CA VAL A 72 12.95 3.69 4.73
C VAL A 72 11.84 2.77 4.23
N VAL A 73 11.19 2.06 5.14
CA VAL A 73 9.96 1.29 4.88
C VAL A 73 8.78 2.06 5.45
N THR A 74 7.81 2.37 4.59
CA THR A 74 6.63 3.16 4.96
C THR A 74 5.39 2.73 4.19
N ALA A 75 4.22 3.06 4.74
CA ALA A 75 2.95 2.91 4.06
C ALA A 75 2.78 4.03 3.02
N PRO A 76 2.29 3.72 1.81
CA PRO A 76 1.91 4.74 0.83
C PRO A 76 0.92 5.74 1.43
N GLY A 77 1.14 7.04 1.18
CA GLY A 77 0.26 8.12 1.63
C GLY A 77 0.39 8.50 3.11
N ALA A 78 1.14 7.76 3.93
CA ALA A 78 1.37 8.10 5.34
C ALA A 78 2.71 8.82 5.58
N PHE A 79 3.67 8.66 4.67
CA PHE A 79 4.97 9.31 4.76
C PHE A 79 4.90 10.73 4.20
N PRO A 80 5.30 11.77 4.95
CA PRO A 80 5.30 13.15 4.48
C PRO A 80 6.50 13.38 3.55
N PHE A 81 6.49 12.72 2.39
CA PHE A 81 7.61 12.69 1.46
C PHE A 81 8.07 14.09 1.03
N ASP A 82 7.14 15.00 0.78
CA ASP A 82 7.43 16.39 0.42
C ASP A 82 8.18 17.15 1.51
N ALA A 83 7.83 16.92 2.78
CA ALA A 83 8.48 17.57 3.91
C ALA A 83 9.92 17.02 4.05
N VAL A 84 10.09 15.70 3.96
CA VAL A 84 11.40 15.06 4.04
C VAL A 84 12.29 15.50 2.88
N ALA A 85 11.79 15.50 1.65
CA ALA A 85 12.54 15.85 0.44
C ALA A 85 12.98 17.33 0.43
N LYS A 86 12.17 18.25 0.94
CA LYS A 86 12.58 19.67 1.10
C LYS A 86 13.74 19.85 2.07
N HIS A 87 13.85 18.94 3.03
CA HIS A 87 14.86 19.00 4.08
C HIS A 87 16.08 18.09 3.78
N ASP A 88 16.01 17.20 2.80
CA ASP A 88 17.11 16.32 2.42
C ASP A 88 17.57 16.58 0.97
N PRO A 89 18.75 17.20 0.77
CA PRO A 89 19.25 17.52 -0.56
C PRO A 89 19.63 16.27 -1.40
N SER A 90 19.55 15.06 -0.83
CA SER A 90 19.77 13.82 -1.56
C SER A 90 18.58 13.36 -2.41
N VAL A 91 17.40 13.93 -2.20
CA VAL A 91 16.19 13.60 -2.98
C VAL A 91 16.03 14.60 -4.13
N SER A 92 16.14 14.14 -5.38
CA SER A 92 15.96 15.00 -6.55
C SER A 92 14.48 15.28 -6.81
N GLN A 93 14.19 16.48 -7.33
CA GLN A 93 12.81 16.85 -7.71
C GLN A 93 12.23 15.92 -8.77
N ASP A 94 13.06 15.42 -9.69
CA ASP A 94 12.64 14.47 -10.73
C ASP A 94 12.14 13.15 -10.11
N PHE A 95 12.84 12.65 -9.08
CA PHE A 95 12.41 11.46 -8.35
C PHE A 95 11.07 11.66 -7.64
N ILE A 96 10.83 12.85 -7.08
CA ILE A 96 9.54 13.20 -6.46
C ILE A 96 8.41 13.11 -7.49
N ASN A 97 8.61 13.70 -8.66
CA ASN A 97 7.58 13.72 -9.71
C ASN A 97 7.27 12.31 -10.24
N ASP A 98 8.31 11.48 -10.43
CA ASP A 98 8.16 10.09 -10.89
C ASP A 98 7.40 9.22 -9.86
N TYR A 99 7.69 9.43 -8.57
CA TYR A 99 6.98 8.75 -7.48
C TYR A 99 5.49 9.13 -7.44
N GLU A 100 5.17 10.43 -7.50
CA GLU A 100 3.78 10.89 -7.52
C GLU A 100 3.01 10.33 -8.73
N GLN A 101 3.64 10.33 -9.90
CA GLN A 101 3.01 9.81 -11.11
C GLN A 101 2.75 8.30 -11.00
N SER A 102 3.68 7.55 -10.40
CA SER A 102 3.51 6.11 -10.17
C SER A 102 2.37 5.81 -9.20
N LEU A 103 2.27 6.56 -8.10
CA LEU A 103 1.16 6.45 -7.15
C LEU A 103 -0.20 6.75 -7.81
N ARG A 104 -0.26 7.83 -8.61
CA ARG A 104 -1.49 8.20 -9.35
C ARG A 104 -1.90 7.10 -10.31
N ASN A 105 -0.93 6.52 -11.04
CA ASN A 105 -1.20 5.44 -11.98
C ASN A 105 -1.77 4.20 -11.26
N GLU A 106 -1.17 3.79 -10.14
CA GLU A 106 -1.64 2.64 -9.36
C GLU A 106 -3.06 2.89 -8.81
N LEU A 107 -3.30 4.05 -8.19
CA LEU A 107 -4.63 4.42 -7.69
C LEU A 107 -5.67 4.45 -8.81
N ASN A 108 -5.30 4.95 -9.99
CA ASN A 108 -6.18 4.99 -11.15
C ASN A 108 -6.56 3.57 -11.61
N VAL A 109 -5.59 2.66 -11.73
CA VAL A 109 -5.82 1.25 -12.09
C VAL A 109 -6.75 0.56 -11.08
N GLN A 110 -6.54 0.78 -9.79
CA GLN A 110 -7.43 0.23 -8.76
C GLN A 110 -8.83 0.80 -8.88
N SER A 111 -8.98 2.10 -9.07
CA SER A 111 -10.30 2.75 -9.20
C SER A 111 -11.09 2.24 -10.42
N GLU A 112 -10.42 2.04 -11.56
CA GLU A 112 -11.01 1.47 -12.77
C GLU A 112 -11.48 0.03 -12.55
N LYS A 113 -10.70 -0.78 -11.82
CA LYS A 113 -11.08 -2.15 -11.47
C LYS A 113 -12.37 -2.18 -10.63
N TYR A 114 -12.50 -1.32 -9.64
CA TYR A 114 -13.71 -1.22 -8.82
C TYR A 114 -14.90 -0.69 -9.64
N ARG A 115 -14.67 0.30 -10.51
CA ARG A 115 -15.70 0.85 -11.39
C ARG A 115 -16.23 -0.21 -12.36
N PHE A 116 -15.35 -1.03 -12.93
CA PHE A 116 -15.75 -2.17 -13.75
C PHE A 116 -16.61 -3.17 -12.96
N ALA A 117 -16.18 -3.53 -11.74
CA ALA A 117 -16.93 -4.45 -10.88
C ALA A 117 -18.33 -3.91 -10.54
N GLU A 118 -18.45 -2.61 -10.27
CA GLU A 118 -19.74 -1.95 -10.04
C GLU A 118 -20.65 -2.02 -11.27
N LEU A 119 -20.11 -1.72 -12.46
CA LEU A 119 -20.86 -1.79 -13.72
C LEU A 119 -21.32 -3.21 -14.04
N TYR A 120 -20.45 -4.20 -13.84
CA TYR A 120 -20.80 -5.60 -14.02
C TYR A 120 -21.91 -6.03 -13.06
N GLY A 121 -21.84 -5.63 -11.79
CA GLY A 121 -22.88 -5.89 -10.80
C GLY A 121 -24.25 -5.28 -11.19
N LYS A 122 -24.25 -4.04 -11.69
CA LYS A 122 -25.47 -3.40 -12.22
C LYS A 122 -26.08 -4.18 -13.38
N LEU A 123 -25.25 -4.58 -14.35
CA LEU A 123 -25.68 -5.36 -15.51
C LEU A 123 -26.30 -6.70 -15.11
N VAL A 124 -25.66 -7.45 -14.21
CA VAL A 124 -26.17 -8.74 -13.72
C VAL A 124 -27.49 -8.55 -12.98
N ASN A 125 -27.61 -7.51 -12.15
CA ASN A 125 -28.85 -7.21 -11.43
C ASN A 125 -30.00 -6.87 -12.39
N GLU A 126 -29.74 -6.12 -13.47
CA GLU A 126 -30.73 -5.88 -14.52
C GLU A 126 -31.17 -7.18 -15.20
N TRP A 127 -30.24 -8.04 -15.59
CA TRP A 127 -30.56 -9.33 -16.24
C TRP A 127 -31.43 -10.23 -15.35
N ILE A 128 -31.10 -10.35 -14.05
CA ILE A 128 -31.89 -11.12 -13.08
C ILE A 128 -33.29 -10.50 -12.90
N SER A 129 -33.37 -9.17 -12.85
CA SER A 129 -34.64 -8.46 -12.66
C SER A 129 -35.56 -8.59 -13.88
N ALA A 130 -34.99 -8.53 -15.08
CA ALA A 130 -35.72 -8.76 -16.33
C ALA A 130 -36.28 -10.20 -16.41
N GLY A 131 -35.49 -11.21 -16.02
CA GLY A 131 -35.97 -12.60 -15.98
C GLY A 131 -37.07 -12.86 -14.93
N LYS A 132 -37.10 -12.09 -13.83
CA LYS A 132 -38.20 -12.14 -12.84
C LYS A 132 -39.48 -11.44 -13.33
N ALA A 133 -39.34 -10.37 -14.12
CA ALA A 133 -40.49 -9.69 -14.70
C ALA A 133 -41.25 -10.58 -15.70
N ASP A 134 -40.54 -11.34 -16.54
CA ASP A 134 -41.14 -12.28 -17.50
C ASP A 134 -41.89 -13.45 -16.84
N SER A 135 -41.48 -13.85 -15.63
CA SER A 135 -42.13 -14.97 -14.92
C SER A 135 -43.37 -14.58 -14.10
N THR A 136 -43.62 -13.27 -13.92
CA THR A 136 -44.77 -12.78 -13.14
C THR A 136 -45.99 -12.47 -14.02
N SER A 137 -45.81 -12.29 -15.34
CA SER A 137 -46.92 -12.02 -16.27
C SER A 137 -47.73 -13.25 -16.69
N ASP A 138 -47.22 -14.47 -16.50
CA ASP A 138 -47.91 -15.71 -16.91
C ASP A 138 -48.77 -16.35 -15.81
N SER A 139 -48.71 -15.89 -14.56
CA SER A 139 -49.45 -16.50 -13.43
C SER A 139 -50.84 -15.91 -13.14
N ASP A 140 -51.22 -14.76 -13.72
CA ASP A 140 -52.47 -14.08 -13.41
C ASP A 140 -53.64 -14.37 -14.39
N THR A 141 -53.48 -15.31 -15.33
CA THR A 141 -54.56 -15.65 -16.30
C THR A 141 -55.27 -16.99 -16.03
N ALA A 142 -54.97 -17.68 -14.94
CA ALA A 142 -55.54 -18.99 -14.62
C ALA A 142 -56.23 -19.02 -13.25
N SER A 143 -57.29 -18.24 -13.07
CA SER A 143 -58.33 -18.48 -12.04
C SER A 143 -59.61 -17.74 -12.45
N ASN A 144 -60.47 -18.45 -13.20
CA ASN A 144 -61.85 -18.08 -13.50
C ASN A 144 -62.77 -19.15 -12.89
#